data_AF-A0A4Y8R3I1-F1
#
_entry.id   AF-A0A4Y8R3I1-F1
#
_cell.length_a   1.000
_cell.length_b   1.000
_cell.length_c   1.000
_cell.angle_alpha   90.00
_cell.angle_beta   90.00
_cell.angle_gamma   90.00
#
_symmetry.space_group_name_H-M   'P 1'
#
loop_
_entity.id
_entity.type
_entity.pdbx_description
1 polymer ?
#
loop_
_entity_poly.entity_id
_entity_poly.type
_entity_poly.pdbx_seq_one_letter_code
_entity_poly.pdbx_strand_id
1 'polypeptide(L)' 'MARLLDLFLAEAGPATRARVAAWSASGDGWTEIPGDVVDVELFRAERVAVIAGVLPPDGEERVPLDAFLAAVAQA' A
#
# COMPACT_ATOMS: atom_id res chain seq x y z
N MET A 1 -11.43 7.06 13.46
CA MET A 1 -10.79 5.90 12.82
C MET A 1 -9.53 6.43 12.15
N ALA A 2 -8.33 5.95 12.54
CA ALA A 2 -7.15 6.20 11.73
C ALA A 2 -7.35 5.50 10.37
N ARG A 3 -6.91 6.10 9.27
CA ARG A 3 -6.99 5.44 7.96
C ARG A 3 -5.97 4.31 7.92
N LEU A 4 -6.29 3.19 7.26
CA LEU A 4 -5.35 2.08 7.08
C LEU A 4 -4.12 2.55 6.28
N LEU A 5 -4.27 3.54 5.40
CA LEU A 5 -3.13 4.22 4.78
C LEU A 5 -2.19 4.87 5.80
N ASP A 6 -2.71 5.56 6.80
CA ASP A 6 -1.88 6.20 7.83
C ASP A 6 -1.12 5.15 8.65
N LEU A 7 -1.76 4.00 8.93
CA LEU A 7 -1.13 2.87 9.61
C LEU A 7 -0.03 2.25 8.75
N PHE A 8 -0.30 1.99 7.47
CA PHE A 8 0.70 1.49 6.53
C PHE A 8 1.93 2.41 6.48
N LEU A 9 1.72 3.73 6.35
CA LEU A 9 2.83 4.69 6.27
C LEU A 9 3.64 4.77 7.57
N ALA A 10 2.98 4.58 8.72
CA ALA A 10 3.65 4.56 10.02
C ALA A 10 4.53 3.32 10.22
N GLU A 11 4.15 2.16 9.68
CA GLU A 11 4.95 0.92 9.78
C GLU A 11 5.90 0.70 8.59
N ALA A 12 5.63 1.33 7.44
CA ALA A 12 6.41 1.12 6.21
C ALA A 12 7.86 1.63 6.35
N GLY A 13 8.77 0.70 6.62
CA GLY A 13 10.20 0.94 6.64
C GLY A 13 10.85 1.06 5.25
N PRO A 14 12.18 1.33 5.19
CA PRO A 14 12.89 1.53 3.93
C PRO A 14 12.78 0.37 2.93
N ALA A 15 12.72 -0.87 3.43
CA ALA A 15 12.57 -2.06 2.58
C ALA A 15 11.20 -2.11 1.89
N THR A 16 10.12 -1.82 2.62
CA THR A 16 8.76 -1.75 2.09
C THR A 16 8.65 -0.68 1.02
N ARG A 17 9.20 0.52 1.29
CA ARG A 17 9.23 1.63 0.33
C ARG A 17 10.02 1.27 -0.92
N ALA A 18 11.17 0.60 -0.77
CA ALA A 18 11.96 0.13 -1.90
C ALA A 18 11.20 -0.89 -2.76
N ARG A 19 10.39 -1.78 -2.15
CA ARG A 19 9.55 -2.73 -2.88
C ARG A 19 8.47 -2.02 -3.70
N VAL A 20 7.78 -1.04 -3.11
CA VAL A 20 6.79 -0.20 -3.82
C VAL A 20 7.44 0.53 -4.99
N ALA A 21 8.62 1.13 -4.79
CA ALA A 21 9.36 1.82 -5.84
C ALA A 21 9.82 0.87 -6.96
N ALA A 22 10.30 -0.32 -6.61
CA ALA A 22 10.72 -1.34 -7.57
C ALA A 22 9.54 -1.82 -8.44
N TRP A 23 8.38 -2.07 -7.84
CA TRP A 23 7.16 -2.42 -8.57
C TRP A 23 6.66 -1.28 -9.46
N SER A 24 6.71 -0.04 -8.97
CA SER A 24 6.33 1.14 -9.75
C SER A 24 7.13 1.20 -11.06
N ALA A 25 8.43 0.88 -10.99
CA ALA A 25 9.35 0.85 -12.12
C ALA A 25 9.27 -0.42 -12.99
N SER A 26 8.85 -1.58 -12.46
CA SER A 26 8.85 -2.85 -13.21
C SER A 26 7.81 -2.90 -14.31
N GLY A 27 6.71 -2.14 -14.18
CA GLY A 27 5.58 -2.19 -15.11
C GLY A 27 4.61 -3.34 -14.82
N ASP A 28 4.82 -4.10 -13.73
CA ASP A 28 3.93 -5.20 -13.34
C ASP A 28 2.50 -4.69 -13.10
N GLY A 29 1.54 -5.55 -13.45
CA GLY A 29 0.11 -5.24 -13.35
C GLY A 29 -0.42 -5.30 -11.92
N TRP A 30 0.18 -6.15 -11.09
CA TRP A 30 -0.23 -6.40 -9.71
C TRP A 30 0.96 -6.75 -8.82
N THR A 31 0.90 -6.39 -7.54
CA THR A 31 1.78 -6.94 -6.50
C THR A 31 1.13 -6.83 -5.13
N GLU A 32 1.60 -7.68 -4.21
CA GLU A 32 1.27 -7.64 -2.80
C GLU A 32 2.49 -7.14 -2.01
N ILE A 33 2.25 -6.20 -1.12
CA ILE A 33 3.22 -5.62 -0.21
C ILE A 33 2.80 -6.03 1.20
N PRO A 34 3.41 -7.07 1.77
CA PRO A 34 3.05 -7.53 3.11
C PRO A 34 3.49 -6.50 4.15
N GLY A 35 2.65 -6.27 5.15
CA GLY A 35 2.93 -5.47 6.33
C GLY A 35 2.72 -6.25 7.63
N ASP A 36 2.95 -5.58 8.75
CA ASP A 36 2.82 -6.22 10.07
C ASP A 36 1.38 -6.06 10.60
N VAL A 37 0.76 -4.91 10.36
CA VAL A 37 -0.62 -4.58 10.76
C VAL A 37 -1.54 -4.45 9.55
N VAL A 38 -1.02 -4.06 8.39
CA VAL A 38 -1.81 -3.92 7.17
C VAL A 38 -1.06 -4.43 5.95
N ASP A 39 -1.75 -5.19 5.10
CA ASP A 39 -1.25 -5.60 3.79
C ASP A 39 -1.74 -4.64 2.70
N VAL A 40 -0.94 -4.46 1.66
CA VAL A 40 -1.30 -3.62 0.52
C VAL A 40 -1.22 -4.40 -0.79
N GLU A 41 -2.33 -4.43 -1.51
CA GLU A 41 -2.37 -4.90 -2.90
C GLU A 41 -2.38 -3.70 -3.86
N LEU A 42 -1.45 -3.69 -4.80
CA LEU A 42 -1.32 -2.65 -5.82
C LEU A 42 -1.84 -3.15 -7.15
N PHE A 43 -2.81 -2.45 -7.72
CA PHE A 43 -3.50 -2.82 -8.95
C PHE A 43 -3.33 -1.73 -10.01
N ARG A 44 -2.49 -1.99 -11.02
CA ARG A 44 -2.17 -1.00 -12.07
C ARG A 44 -3.34 -0.80 -13.04
N ALA A 45 -4.03 -1.87 -13.44
CA ALA A 45 -5.13 -1.82 -14.40
C ALA A 45 -6.33 -1.05 -13.82
N GLU A 46 -6.65 -1.30 -12.55
CA GLU A 46 -7.74 -0.65 -11.81
C GLU A 46 -7.34 0.71 -11.20
N ARG A 47 -6.05 1.08 -11.26
CA ARG A 47 -5.48 2.30 -10.67
C ARG A 47 -5.82 2.47 -9.18
N VAL A 48 -5.78 1.38 -8.42
CA VAL A 48 -6.12 1.36 -7.00
C VAL A 48 -5.03 0.66 -6.17
N ALA A 49 -4.83 1.14 -4.96
CA ALA A 49 -4.15 0.43 -3.88
C ALA A 49 -5.21 0.01 -2.86
N VAL A 50 -5.30 -1.28 -2.56
CA VAL A 50 -6.19 -1.85 -1.55
C VAL A 50 -5.37 -2.13 -0.31
N ILE A 51 -5.80 -1.58 0.82
CA ILE A 51 -5.13 -1.71 2.11
C ILE A 51 -6.06 -2.48 3.02
N ALA A 52 -5.63 -3.63 3.54
CA ALA A 52 -6.43 -4.50 4.39
C ALA A 52 -5.72 -4.72 5.72
N GLY A 53 -6.45 -4.63 6.83
CA GLY A 53 -5.90 -5.04 8.12
C GLY A 53 -5.77 -6.56 8.23
N VAL A 54 -4.71 -7.03 8.89
CA VAL A 54 -4.44 -8.48 9.00
C VAL A 54 -5.32 -9.22 10.01
N LEU A 55 -6.09 -8.51 10.86
CA LEU A 55 -6.93 -9.12 11.89
C LEU A 55 -8.39 -8.60 11.84
N PRO A 56 -9.41 -9.45 11.98
CA PRO A 56 -10.79 -8.98 12.13
C PRO A 56 -10.96 -8.14 13.41
N PRO A 57 -11.81 -7.09 13.41
CA PRO A 57 -12.76 -6.69 12.37
C PRO A 57 -12.22 -5.62 11.39
N ASP A 58 -10.91 -5.63 11.10
CA ASP A 58 -10.31 -4.58 10.27
C ASP A 58 -10.89 -4.59 8.84
N GLY A 59 -11.21 -3.41 8.33
CA GLY A 59 -11.84 -3.23 7.02
C GLY A 59 -10.85 -3.19 5.86
N GLU A 60 -11.37 -2.97 4.65
CA GLU A 60 -10.58 -2.61 3.47
C GLU A 60 -10.65 -1.10 3.22
N GLU A 61 -9.52 -0.48 2.92
CA GLU A 61 -9.44 0.88 2.40
C GLU A 61 -8.93 0.86 0.96
N ARG A 62 -9.69 1.47 0.04
CA ARG A 62 -9.31 1.62 -1.37
C ARG A 62 -8.84 3.05 -1.62
N VAL A 63 -7.58 3.21 -2.03
CA VAL A 63 -6.95 4.50 -2.31
C VAL A 63 -6.57 4.58 -3.79
N PRO A 64 -6.75 5.73 -4.47
CA PRO A 64 -6.21 5.90 -5.83
C PRO A 64 -4.71 5.62 -5.86
N LEU A 65 -4.25 4.82 -6.83
CA LEU A 65 -2.86 4.37 -6.89
C LEU A 65 -1.86 5.53 -6.91
N ASP A 66 -2.15 6.61 -7.65
CA ASP A 66 -1.27 7.78 -7.71
C ASP A 66 -1.15 8.50 -6.35
N ALA A 67 -2.24 8.56 -5.59
CA ALA A 67 -2.25 9.16 -4.26
C ALA A 67 -1.46 8.29 -3.27
N PHE A 68 -1.60 6.96 -3.37
CA PHE A 68 -0.81 6.01 -2.59
C PHE A 68 0.69 6.18 -2.87
N LEU A 69 1.11 6.15 -4.15
CA LEU A 69 2.51 6.29 -4.54
C LEU A 69 3.09 7.64 -4.08
N ALA A 70 2.34 8.72 -4.22
CA ALA A 70 2.74 10.04 -3.73
C ALA A 70 2.90 10.08 -2.21
N ALA A 71 2.03 9.40 -1.45
CA ALA A 71 2.12 9.34 -0.01
C ALA A 71 3.35 8.54 0.46
N VAL A 72 3.61 7.37 -0.15
CA VAL A 72 4.79 6.54 0.16
C VAL A 72 6.10 7.26 -0.15
N ALA A 73 6.15 8.07 -1.21
CA ALA A 73 7.34 8.83 -1.57
C ALA A 73 7.64 10.02 -0.62
N GLN A 74 6.64 10.49 0.13
CA GLN A 74 6.76 11.64 1.05
C GLN A 74 6.97 11.23 2.52
N ALA A 75 6.69 9.97 2.87
CA ALA A 75 6.79 9.40 4.21
C ALA A 75 8.21 8.96 4.59
#